data_AF-M2Q539-F1
#
_entry.id   AF-M2Q539-F1
#
_cell.length_a   1.000
_cell.length_b   1.000
_cell.length_c   1.000
_cell.angle_alpha   90.00
_cell.angle_beta   90.00
_cell.angle_gamma   90.00
#
_symmetry.space_group_name_H-M   'P 1'
#
loop_
_entity.id
_entity.type
_entity.pdbx_description
1 polymer ?
#
loop_
_entity_poly.entity_id
_entity_poly.type
_entity_poly.pdbx_seq_one_letter_code
_entity_poly.pdbx_strand_id
1 'polypeptide(L)'
;MQDWYTRAVRLRSEVFTGTPYAHVSPMQWQIDPASLRGIAHDRGYVEIPSMFQGCLSFQFAPRQFSQPPAFDGPDRPDKDRERWLLNHLSGSDRVWISLKHANLSARRVAEVAGSEGLRVAADFSDRNDRILLLSRDPSAPWLPLPAPVGVRFRYAWLNYIAPVTVFLLLAIAAMIVGAPDQFENPVSSLLFLAAFIGAIPAAFTTSLFPRTARVGWLAREFDGSQHVEFALRSYQISPELVTQIAGYHGYVLYAQTATQAGGPILKFSKRV
;
A
#
# COMPACT_ATOMS: atom_id res chain seq x y z
N MET A 1 -12.69 17.32 8.61
CA MET A 1 -11.90 16.91 7.41
C MET A 1 -11.63 15.40 7.33
N GLN A 2 -11.35 14.72 8.45
CA GLN A 2 -11.01 13.27 8.49
C GLN A 2 -12.09 12.32 7.92
N ASP A 3 -13.36 12.65 8.17
CA ASP A 3 -14.51 11.90 7.67
C ASP A 3 -14.68 11.98 6.15
N TRP A 4 -14.47 13.16 5.57
CA TRP A 4 -14.58 13.37 4.13
C TRP A 4 -13.60 12.47 3.37
N TYR A 5 -12.36 12.40 3.83
CA TYR A 5 -11.32 11.62 3.18
C TYR A 5 -11.65 10.12 3.18
N THR A 6 -12.07 9.60 4.34
CA THR A 6 -12.48 8.20 4.48
C THR A 6 -13.62 7.87 3.52
N ARG A 7 -14.64 8.73 3.44
CA ARG A 7 -15.79 8.56 2.53
C ARG A 7 -15.35 8.63 1.06
N ALA A 8 -14.49 9.58 0.69
CA ALA A 8 -13.99 9.73 -0.67
C ALA A 8 -13.16 8.52 -1.12
N VAL A 9 -12.30 7.99 -0.25
CA VAL A 9 -11.50 6.79 -0.54
C VAL A 9 -12.40 5.56 -0.67
N ARG A 10 -13.33 5.35 0.25
CA ARG A 10 -14.32 4.26 0.16
C ARG A 10 -15.14 4.34 -1.12
N LEU A 11 -15.57 5.53 -1.50
CA LEU A 11 -16.33 5.73 -2.73
C LEU A 11 -15.55 5.26 -3.97
N ARG A 12 -14.26 5.61 -4.05
CA ARG A 12 -13.38 5.15 -5.14
C ARG A 12 -13.21 3.63 -5.17
N SER A 13 -13.06 2.99 -4.01
CA SER A 13 -12.75 1.56 -3.92
C SER A 13 -13.97 0.63 -3.88
N GLU A 14 -15.14 1.12 -3.45
CA GLU A 14 -16.36 0.32 -3.30
C GLU A 14 -17.39 0.58 -4.40
N VAL A 15 -17.44 1.80 -4.95
CA VAL A 15 -18.48 2.21 -5.91
C VAL A 15 -17.92 2.36 -7.32
N PHE A 16 -16.83 3.11 -7.48
CA PHE A 16 -16.22 3.36 -8.79
C PHE A 16 -15.13 2.34 -9.13
N THR A 17 -15.54 1.09 -9.24
CA THR A 17 -14.67 -0.09 -9.41
C THR A 17 -14.55 -0.57 -10.87
N GLY A 18 -15.13 0.17 -11.83
CA GLY A 18 -15.20 -0.23 -13.24
C GLY A 18 -16.51 -0.94 -13.61
N THR A 19 -17.49 -0.98 -12.70
CA THR A 19 -18.85 -1.41 -13.01
C THR A 19 -19.47 -0.51 -14.10
N PRO A 20 -20.26 -1.07 -15.04
CA PRO A 20 -20.81 -0.29 -16.17
C PRO A 20 -21.61 0.94 -15.74
N TYR A 21 -22.32 0.83 -14.61
CA TYR A 21 -23.12 1.90 -14.03
C TYR A 21 -22.87 2.01 -12.54
N ALA A 22 -22.83 3.24 -12.03
CA ALA A 22 -22.73 3.56 -10.62
C ALA A 22 -23.75 4.64 -10.26
N HIS A 23 -24.56 4.38 -9.24
CA HIS A 23 -25.57 5.32 -8.75
C HIS A 23 -25.22 5.72 -7.32
N VAL A 24 -25.09 7.02 -7.08
CA VAL A 24 -24.56 7.53 -5.82
C VAL A 24 -25.43 8.67 -5.31
N SER A 25 -25.92 8.55 -4.08
CA SER A 25 -26.59 9.66 -3.40
C SER A 25 -25.56 10.55 -2.69
N PRO A 26 -25.48 11.86 -3.03
CA PRO A 26 -24.64 12.81 -2.30
C PRO A 26 -24.97 12.89 -0.81
N MET A 27 -26.25 12.73 -0.46
CA MET A 27 -26.69 12.75 0.95
C MET A 27 -26.23 11.51 1.72
N GLN A 28 -26.31 10.32 1.12
CA GLN A 28 -25.86 9.08 1.77
C GLN A 28 -24.36 9.10 2.03
N TRP A 29 -23.58 9.56 1.05
CA TRP A 29 -22.13 9.62 1.16
C TRP A 29 -21.64 10.87 1.89
N GLN A 30 -22.52 11.86 2.11
CA GLN A 30 -22.21 13.15 2.72
C GLN A 30 -20.95 13.78 2.07
N ILE A 31 -20.89 13.71 0.74
CA ILE A 31 -19.88 14.35 -0.11
C ILE A 31 -20.64 15.30 -1.03
N ASP A 32 -20.10 16.51 -1.21
CA ASP A 32 -20.73 17.48 -2.09
C ASP A 32 -20.76 16.96 -3.55
N PRO A 33 -21.80 17.30 -4.34
CA PRO A 33 -21.95 16.81 -5.70
C PRO A 33 -20.75 17.10 -6.61
N ALA A 34 -20.04 18.22 -6.42
CA ALA A 34 -18.89 18.60 -7.24
C ALA A 34 -17.69 17.68 -6.97
N SER A 35 -17.36 17.42 -5.71
CA SER A 35 -16.36 16.43 -5.32
C SER A 35 -16.72 15.03 -5.82
N LEU A 36 -18.00 14.65 -5.75
CA LEU A 36 -18.50 13.37 -6.26
C LEU A 36 -18.23 13.21 -7.76
N ARG A 37 -18.56 14.23 -8.56
CA ARG A 37 -18.26 14.27 -9.99
C ARG A 37 -16.77 14.21 -10.27
N GLY A 38 -15.95 14.95 -9.52
CA GLY A 38 -14.49 14.89 -9.64
C GLY A 38 -13.95 13.48 -9.37
N ILE A 39 -14.45 12.81 -8.32
CA ILE A 39 -14.06 11.45 -7.99
C ILE A 39 -14.51 10.45 -9.08
N ALA A 40 -15.73 10.59 -9.60
CA ALA A 40 -16.23 9.75 -10.69
C ALA A 40 -15.40 9.93 -11.97
N HIS A 41 -15.15 11.18 -12.36
CA HIS A 41 -14.33 11.55 -13.51
C HIS A 41 -12.90 11.01 -13.40
N ASP A 42 -12.28 11.14 -12.21
CA ASP A 42 -10.97 10.57 -11.90
C ASP A 42 -10.90 9.04 -12.05
N ARG A 43 -12.07 8.36 -12.06
CA ARG A 43 -12.19 6.91 -12.22
C ARG A 43 -12.73 6.51 -13.58
N GLY A 44 -12.80 7.45 -14.54
CA GLY A 44 -13.22 7.16 -15.90
C GLY A 44 -14.74 7.08 -16.09
N TYR A 45 -15.51 7.66 -15.17
CA TYR A 45 -16.96 7.69 -15.24
C TYR A 45 -17.47 9.05 -15.76
N VAL A 46 -18.53 8.99 -16.55
CA VAL A 46 -19.25 10.15 -17.08
C VAL A 46 -20.61 10.22 -16.40
N GLU A 47 -21.03 11.41 -15.99
CA GLU A 47 -22.37 11.63 -15.47
C GLU A 47 -23.40 11.44 -16.59
N ILE A 48 -24.41 10.61 -16.31
CA ILE A 48 -25.56 10.38 -17.19
C ILE A 48 -26.81 10.91 -16.48
N PRO A 49 -27.92 11.13 -17.21
CA PRO A 49 -29.18 11.53 -16.59
C PRO A 49 -29.55 10.63 -15.41
N SER A 50 -29.91 11.26 -14.28
CA SER A 50 -30.22 10.54 -13.04
C SER A 50 -31.36 9.55 -13.26
N MET A 51 -31.08 8.27 -13.04
CA MET A 51 -32.11 7.22 -13.09
C MET A 51 -32.96 7.18 -11.80
N PHE A 52 -32.47 7.78 -10.71
CA PHE A 52 -33.13 7.79 -9.40
C PHE A 52 -33.14 9.20 -8.80
N GLN A 53 -34.26 9.55 -8.16
CA GLN A 53 -34.42 10.85 -7.49
C GLN A 53 -33.42 10.98 -6.33
N GLY A 54 -32.70 12.11 -6.26
CA GLY A 54 -31.70 12.36 -5.21
C GLY A 54 -30.37 11.62 -5.38
N CYS A 55 -30.17 10.93 -6.51
CA CYS A 55 -28.92 10.25 -6.86
C CYS A 55 -28.30 10.87 -8.11
N LEU A 56 -26.96 10.88 -8.16
CA LEU A 56 -26.19 11.07 -9.37
C LEU A 56 -25.96 9.70 -10.02
N SER A 57 -26.11 9.62 -11.33
CA SER A 57 -25.91 8.39 -12.10
C SER A 57 -24.70 8.55 -13.00
N PHE A 58 -23.87 7.52 -13.06
CA PHE A 58 -22.61 7.54 -13.78
C PHE A 58 -22.47 6.28 -14.64
N GLN A 59 -21.93 6.45 -15.83
CA GLN A 59 -21.57 5.36 -16.74
C GLN A 59 -20.05 5.26 -16.85
N PHE A 60 -19.51 4.05 -16.74
CA PHE A 60 -18.09 3.82 -16.95
C PHE A 60 -17.76 3.94 -18.44
N ALA A 61 -16.95 4.95 -18.79
CA ALA A 61 -16.56 5.24 -20.17
C ALA A 61 -15.04 5.49 -20.24
N PRO A 62 -14.20 4.49 -19.92
CA PRO A 62 -12.75 4.66 -19.80
C PRO A 62 -12.08 5.10 -21.12
N ARG A 63 -12.72 4.87 -22.28
CA ARG A 63 -12.20 5.31 -23.58
C ARG A 63 -12.34 6.82 -23.81
N GLN A 64 -13.26 7.49 -23.12
CA GLN A 64 -13.44 8.94 -23.23
C GLN A 64 -12.41 9.71 -22.41
N PHE A 65 -11.84 9.07 -21.39
CA PHE A 65 -10.78 9.63 -20.58
C PHE A 65 -9.46 9.02 -21.03
N SER A 66 -8.61 9.82 -21.67
CA SER A 66 -7.20 9.49 -21.86
C SER A 66 -6.49 9.56 -20.51
N GLN A 67 -6.78 8.61 -19.62
CA GLN A 67 -5.97 8.42 -18.43
C GLN A 67 -4.59 7.98 -18.89
N PRO A 68 -3.49 8.64 -18.44
CA PRO A 68 -2.18 8.06 -18.60
C PRO A 68 -2.25 6.66 -18.01
N PRO A 69 -1.79 5.61 -18.72
CA PRO A 69 -1.76 4.30 -18.13
C PRO A 69 -0.94 4.39 -16.84
N ALA A 70 -1.45 3.78 -15.77
CA ALA A 70 -0.59 3.43 -14.64
C ALA A 70 0.66 2.76 -15.24
N PHE A 71 1.85 3.17 -14.78
CA PHE A 71 3.13 2.84 -15.42
C PHE A 71 3.11 1.45 -16.09
N ASP A 72 3.28 1.44 -17.40
CA ASP A 72 3.44 0.21 -18.18
C ASP A 72 4.83 0.26 -18.79
N GLY A 73 5.70 -0.61 -18.31
CA GLY A 73 7.10 -0.65 -18.73
C GLY A 73 7.25 -1.13 -20.17
N PRO A 74 8.49 -1.28 -20.66
CA PRO A 74 8.74 -1.83 -21.98
C PRO A 74 8.31 -3.31 -22.07
N ASP A 75 7.74 -3.70 -23.22
CA ASP A 75 7.47 -5.10 -23.57
C ASP A 75 8.75 -5.89 -23.85
N ARG A 76 9.83 -5.21 -24.23
CA ARG A 76 11.15 -5.77 -24.51
C ARG A 76 12.18 -5.23 -23.52
N PRO A 77 12.28 -5.83 -22.33
CA PRO A 77 13.20 -5.36 -21.30
C PRO A 77 14.63 -5.84 -21.53
N ASP A 78 15.54 -5.26 -20.77
CA ASP A 78 16.90 -5.79 -20.64
C ASP A 78 16.87 -7.20 -20.05
N LYS A 79 17.76 -8.08 -20.54
CA LYS A 79 17.86 -9.48 -20.09
C LYS A 79 18.06 -9.59 -18.57
N ASP A 80 18.72 -8.62 -17.96
CA ASP A 80 18.97 -8.62 -16.52
C ASP A 80 17.68 -8.37 -15.70
N ARG A 81 16.72 -7.60 -16.24
CA ARG A 81 15.42 -7.38 -15.58
C ARG A 81 14.55 -8.62 -15.64
N GLU A 82 14.58 -9.33 -16.76
CA GLU A 82 13.88 -10.61 -16.90
C GLU A 82 14.48 -11.68 -15.98
N ARG A 83 15.81 -11.76 -15.88
CA ARG A 83 16.49 -12.64 -14.91
C ARG A 83 16.16 -12.28 -13.46
N TRP A 84 16.13 -10.99 -13.13
CA TRP A 84 15.70 -10.53 -11.81
C TRP A 84 14.27 -11.00 -11.50
N LEU A 85 13.35 -10.87 -12.47
CA LEU A 85 11.97 -11.33 -12.30
C LEU A 85 11.93 -12.84 -12.07
N LEU A 86 12.59 -13.64 -12.91
CA LEU A 86 12.63 -15.11 -12.76
C LEU A 86 13.15 -15.53 -11.39
N ASN A 87 14.25 -14.93 -10.92
CA ASN A 87 14.80 -15.19 -9.59
C ASN A 87 13.81 -14.82 -8.47
N HIS A 88 12.99 -13.79 -8.68
CA HIS A 88 12.00 -13.35 -7.72
C HIS A 88 10.72 -14.21 -7.72
N LEU A 89 10.41 -14.86 -8.84
CA LEU A 89 9.26 -15.76 -8.97
C LEU A 89 9.56 -17.18 -8.45
N SER A 90 10.82 -17.60 -8.53
CA SER A 90 11.23 -18.96 -8.18
C SER A 90 10.88 -19.32 -6.73
N GLY A 91 10.27 -20.50 -6.56
CA GLY A 91 9.97 -21.08 -5.24
C GLY A 91 8.84 -20.41 -4.44
N SER A 92 8.13 -19.43 -5.00
CA SER A 92 7.07 -18.70 -4.30
C SER A 92 5.69 -18.97 -4.90
N ASP A 93 4.71 -19.33 -4.06
CA ASP A 93 3.34 -19.58 -4.51
C ASP A 93 2.54 -18.29 -4.77
N ARG A 94 2.93 -17.19 -4.12
CA ARG A 94 2.34 -15.85 -4.25
C ARG A 94 3.41 -14.78 -4.25
N VAL A 95 3.38 -13.87 -5.22
CA VAL A 95 4.39 -12.81 -5.40
C VAL A 95 3.72 -11.48 -5.75
N TRP A 96 4.18 -10.41 -5.13
CA TRP A 96 3.72 -9.05 -5.40
C TRP A 96 4.72 -8.30 -6.28
N ILE A 97 4.30 -7.85 -7.45
CA ILE A 97 5.14 -7.18 -8.44
C ILE A 97 4.63 -5.77 -8.69
N SER A 98 5.45 -4.75 -8.41
CA SER A 98 5.26 -3.37 -8.87
C SER A 98 5.88 -3.28 -10.26
N LEU A 99 5.10 -2.87 -11.25
CA LEU A 99 5.56 -2.71 -12.63
C LEU A 99 6.64 -1.64 -12.72
N LYS A 100 6.51 -0.54 -11.97
CA LYS A 100 7.53 0.51 -11.90
C LYS A 100 8.86 0.01 -11.34
N HIS A 101 8.83 -0.89 -10.36
CA HIS A 101 10.05 -1.46 -9.80
C HIS A 101 10.67 -2.53 -10.71
N ALA A 102 9.82 -3.40 -11.28
CA ALA A 102 10.26 -4.41 -12.23
C ALA A 102 10.79 -3.76 -13.52
N ASN A 103 10.29 -2.58 -13.88
CA ASN A 103 10.50 -1.89 -15.15
C ASN A 103 10.10 -2.78 -16.34
N LEU A 104 8.93 -3.42 -16.23
CA LEU A 104 8.37 -4.37 -17.19
C LEU A 104 6.92 -4.02 -17.47
N SER A 105 6.45 -4.32 -18.69
CA SER A 105 5.02 -4.24 -18.98
C SER A 105 4.23 -5.31 -18.22
N ALA A 106 2.95 -5.03 -17.96
CA ALA A 106 2.06 -6.00 -17.31
C ALA A 106 1.99 -7.32 -18.11
N ARG A 107 1.95 -7.18 -19.44
CA ARG A 107 1.95 -8.30 -20.37
C ARG A 107 3.22 -9.14 -20.23
N ARG A 108 4.39 -8.52 -20.21
CA ARG A 108 5.67 -9.24 -20.12
C ARG A 108 5.81 -9.95 -18.77
N VAL A 109 5.38 -9.31 -17.68
CA VAL A 109 5.34 -9.95 -16.36
C VAL A 109 4.42 -11.19 -16.38
N ALA A 110 3.24 -11.09 -16.99
CA ALA A 110 2.32 -12.22 -17.10
C ALA A 110 2.88 -13.37 -17.95
N GLU A 111 3.58 -13.06 -19.04
CA GLU A 111 4.25 -14.06 -19.89
C GLU A 111 5.34 -14.82 -19.12
N VAL A 112 6.24 -14.10 -18.44
CA VAL A 112 7.33 -14.69 -17.65
C VAL A 112 6.80 -15.43 -16.41
N ALA A 113 5.74 -14.92 -15.78
CA ALA A 113 5.07 -15.62 -14.68
C ALA A 113 4.44 -16.94 -15.15
N GLY A 114 3.84 -16.93 -16.34
CA GLY A 114 3.24 -18.11 -16.96
C GLY A 114 4.22 -19.26 -17.16
N SER A 115 5.48 -18.98 -17.52
CA SER A 115 6.51 -20.02 -17.64
C SER A 115 6.89 -20.66 -16.30
N GLU A 116 6.70 -19.96 -15.19
CA GLU A 116 6.93 -20.46 -13.83
C GLU A 116 5.66 -21.05 -13.17
N GLY A 117 4.57 -21.19 -13.94
CA GLY A 117 3.28 -21.70 -13.47
C GLY A 117 2.48 -20.72 -12.61
N LEU A 118 2.87 -19.44 -12.58
CA LEU A 118 2.16 -18.37 -11.88
C LEU A 118 1.21 -17.64 -12.84
N ARG A 119 0.07 -17.16 -12.31
CA ARG A 119 -0.91 -16.35 -13.05
C ARG A 119 -1.22 -15.07 -12.29
N VAL A 120 -1.68 -14.04 -13.00
CA VAL A 120 -2.16 -12.79 -12.38
C VAL A 120 -3.47 -13.09 -11.64
N ALA A 121 -3.43 -13.05 -10.32
CA ALA A 121 -4.58 -13.26 -9.44
C ALA A 121 -5.33 -11.95 -9.13
N ALA A 122 -4.60 -10.83 -9.08
CA ALA A 122 -5.18 -9.51 -8.90
C ALA A 122 -4.29 -8.42 -9.50
N ASP A 123 -4.92 -7.30 -9.83
CA ASP A 123 -4.30 -6.14 -10.45
C ASP A 123 -4.79 -4.88 -9.74
N PHE A 124 -3.83 -4.13 -9.20
CA PHE A 124 -4.07 -2.94 -8.40
C PHE A 124 -3.31 -1.77 -9.02
N SER A 125 -3.96 -0.63 -9.18
CA SER A 125 -3.33 0.52 -9.85
C SER A 125 -3.60 1.83 -9.14
N ASP A 126 -2.61 2.71 -9.10
CA ASP A 126 -2.76 4.14 -8.83
C ASP A 126 -2.21 4.96 -10.00
N ARG A 127 -2.25 6.30 -9.87
CA ARG A 127 -1.74 7.24 -10.89
C ARG A 127 -0.24 7.09 -11.21
N ASN A 128 0.53 6.39 -10.38
CA ASN A 128 1.99 6.35 -10.44
C ASN A 128 2.53 4.94 -10.75
N ASP A 129 1.79 3.90 -10.41
CA ASP A 129 2.28 2.52 -10.46
C ASP A 129 1.12 1.52 -10.53
N ARG A 130 1.44 0.34 -11.05
CA ARG A 130 0.56 -0.81 -11.14
C ARG A 130 1.22 -1.99 -10.44
N ILE A 131 0.45 -2.67 -9.61
CA ILE A 131 0.89 -3.76 -8.76
C ILE A 131 0.10 -4.99 -9.15
N LEU A 132 0.81 -6.04 -9.55
CA LEU A 132 0.25 -7.34 -9.84
C LEU A 132 0.49 -8.29 -8.66
N LEU A 133 -0.56 -8.99 -8.25
CA LEU A 133 -0.43 -10.18 -7.42
C LEU A 133 -0.40 -11.40 -8.34
N LEU A 134 0.73 -12.10 -8.33
CA LEU A 134 0.91 -13.37 -9.02
C LEU A 134 0.67 -14.52 -8.05
N SER A 135 -0.06 -15.55 -8.47
CA SER A 135 -0.35 -16.73 -7.66
C SER A 135 -0.40 -17.99 -8.53
N ARG A 136 0.01 -19.13 -7.98
CA ARG A 136 -0.19 -20.44 -8.63
C ARG A 136 -1.67 -20.84 -8.64
N ASP A 137 -2.37 -20.46 -7.58
CA ASP A 137 -3.81 -20.52 -7.48
C ASP A 137 -4.39 -19.10 -7.62
N PRO A 138 -4.86 -18.70 -8.82
CA PRO A 138 -5.35 -17.35 -9.08
C PRO A 138 -6.73 -17.08 -8.48
N SER A 139 -7.37 -18.06 -7.85
CA SER A 139 -8.65 -17.85 -7.19
C SER A 139 -8.54 -16.76 -6.13
N ALA A 140 -9.56 -15.89 -6.09
CA ALA A 140 -9.68 -14.89 -5.04
C ALA A 140 -9.62 -15.58 -3.67
N PRO A 141 -9.01 -14.94 -2.64
CA PRO A 141 -8.98 -15.51 -1.31
C PRO A 141 -10.39 -15.86 -0.87
N TRP A 142 -10.54 -17.02 -0.24
CA TRP A 142 -11.81 -17.43 0.33
C TRP A 142 -12.16 -16.45 1.46
N LEU A 143 -13.28 -15.75 1.30
CA LEU A 143 -13.79 -14.78 2.26
C LEU A 143 -14.97 -15.38 3.03
N PRO A 144 -15.09 -15.13 4.34
CA PRO A 144 -14.17 -14.36 5.19
C PRO A 144 -12.84 -15.10 5.45
N LEU A 145 -11.72 -14.37 5.45
CA LEU A 145 -10.41 -14.95 5.79
C LEU A 145 -10.47 -15.65 7.16
N PRO A 146 -9.85 -16.81 7.34
CA PRO A 146 -9.81 -17.46 8.64
C PRO A 146 -9.14 -16.56 9.68
N ALA A 147 -9.54 -16.67 10.94
CA ALA A 147 -8.89 -15.93 12.02
C ALA A 147 -7.40 -16.31 12.08
N PRO A 148 -6.49 -15.34 12.35
CA PRO A 148 -5.07 -15.63 12.42
C PRO A 148 -4.78 -16.62 13.55
N VAL A 149 -3.97 -17.62 13.24
CA VAL A 149 -3.50 -18.60 14.23
C VAL A 149 -2.09 -18.19 14.65
N GLY A 150 -1.95 -17.63 15.86
CA GLY A 150 -0.68 -17.27 16.49
C GLY A 150 -0.21 -15.82 16.28
N VAL A 151 0.89 -15.47 16.96
CA VAL A 151 1.52 -14.14 16.87
C VAL A 151 2.41 -14.10 15.62
N ARG A 152 2.06 -13.24 14.65
CA ARG A 152 2.86 -13.02 13.45
C ARG A 152 3.70 -11.75 13.59
N PHE A 153 4.94 -11.80 13.10
CA PHE A 153 5.81 -10.65 13.05
C PHE A 153 5.23 -9.58 12.10
N ARG A 154 4.85 -8.43 12.65
CA ARG A 154 4.33 -7.29 11.87
C ARG A 154 5.49 -6.41 11.45
N TYR A 155 5.69 -6.22 10.15
CA TYR A 155 6.80 -5.41 9.63
C TYR A 155 6.67 -3.93 10.02
N ALA A 156 5.45 -3.47 10.34
CA ALA A 156 5.24 -2.16 10.97
C ALA A 156 6.05 -2.00 12.27
N TRP A 157 6.32 -3.08 13.02
CA TRP A 157 7.11 -3.04 14.26
C TRP A 157 8.57 -2.62 14.04
N LEU A 158 9.16 -2.90 12.87
CA LEU A 158 10.52 -2.45 12.56
C LEU A 158 10.64 -0.92 12.63
N ASN A 159 9.60 -0.19 12.21
CA ASN A 159 9.57 1.26 12.28
C ASN A 159 9.37 1.81 13.70
N TYR A 160 8.95 0.98 14.66
CA TYR A 160 8.88 1.34 16.08
C TYR A 160 10.16 0.95 16.83
N ILE A 161 10.66 -0.27 16.59
CA ILE A 161 11.83 -0.82 17.30
C ILE A 161 13.09 -0.05 16.93
N ALA A 162 13.31 0.20 15.64
CA ALA A 162 14.53 0.83 15.15
C ALA A 162 14.81 2.22 15.79
N PRO A 163 13.88 3.19 15.80
CA PRO A 163 14.13 4.47 16.47
C PRO A 163 14.30 4.32 17.99
N VAL A 164 13.53 3.45 18.65
CA VAL A 164 13.69 3.19 20.11
C VAL A 164 15.08 2.64 20.42
N THR A 165 15.57 1.69 19.63
CA THR A 165 16.93 1.15 19.80
C THR A 165 18.00 2.21 19.61
N VAL A 166 17.84 3.13 18.65
CA VAL A 166 18.80 4.21 18.45
C VAL A 166 18.75 5.23 19.59
N PHE A 167 17.56 5.60 20.07
CA PHE A 167 17.43 6.47 21.25
C PHE A 167 18.07 5.85 22.50
N LEU A 168 17.89 4.54 22.70
CA LEU A 168 18.52 3.82 23.80
C LEU A 168 20.05 3.82 23.67
N LEU A 169 20.58 3.58 22.47
CA LEU A 169 22.02 3.65 22.20
C LEU A 169 22.58 5.06 22.41
N LEU A 170 21.85 6.10 21.99
CA LEU A 170 22.22 7.50 22.24
C LEU A 170 22.22 7.84 23.73
N ALA A 171 21.23 7.35 24.49
CA ALA A 171 21.17 7.56 25.94
C ALA A 171 22.34 6.86 26.66
N ILE A 172 22.66 5.63 26.26
CA ILE A 172 23.83 4.90 26.79
C ILE A 172 25.12 5.64 26.45
N ALA A 173 25.29 6.09 25.20
CA ALA A 173 26.47 6.86 24.79
C ALA A 173 26.61 8.17 25.57
N ALA A 174 25.50 8.91 25.78
CA ALA A 174 25.50 10.15 26.55
C ALA A 174 25.86 9.92 28.03
N MET A 175 25.39 8.82 28.64
CA MET A 175 25.79 8.45 30.01
C MET A 175 27.28 8.13 30.13
N ILE A 176 27.86 7.47 29.12
CA ILE A 176 29.29 7.15 29.09
C ILE A 176 30.14 8.42 28.91
N VAL A 177 29.69 9.38 28.09
CA VAL A 177 30.38 10.67 27.86
C VAL A 177 30.26 11.61 29.07
N GLY A 178 29.12 11.61 29.75
CA GLY A 178 28.85 12.47 30.91
C GLY A 178 29.39 11.95 32.24
N ALA A 179 29.98 10.76 32.26
CA ALA A 179 30.60 10.20 33.46
C ALA A 179 31.84 11.03 33.83
N PRO A 180 31.98 11.50 35.09
CA PRO A 180 33.10 12.31 35.50
C PRO A 180 34.33 11.41 35.67
N ASP A 181 35.06 11.16 34.59
CA ASP A 181 36.42 10.64 34.64
C ASP A 181 37.24 11.10 33.43
N GLN A 182 38.53 11.30 33.70
CA GLN A 182 39.56 12.07 32.99
C GLN A 182 39.95 11.58 31.57
N PHE A 183 39.05 10.95 30.84
CA PHE A 183 39.31 10.44 29.50
C PHE A 183 38.37 11.09 28.47
N GLU A 184 38.85 12.15 27.81
CA GLU A 184 38.37 12.55 26.49
C GLU A 184 38.67 11.42 25.51
N ASN A 185 37.80 10.41 25.46
CA ASN A 185 38.02 9.23 24.64
C ASN A 185 37.36 9.47 23.27
N PRO A 186 38.13 9.69 22.18
CA PRO A 186 37.57 10.02 20.86
C PRO A 186 36.61 8.96 20.31
N VAL A 187 36.66 7.74 20.86
CA VAL A 187 35.74 6.63 20.58
C VAL A 187 34.29 6.96 20.97
N SER A 188 34.05 7.68 22.07
CA SER A 188 32.69 8.00 22.54
C SER A 188 32.00 9.02 21.62
N SER A 189 32.72 10.05 21.17
CA SER A 189 32.26 11.00 20.16
C SER A 189 32.00 10.32 18.81
N LEU A 190 32.81 9.33 18.42
CA LEU A 190 32.61 8.57 17.19
C LEU A 190 31.37 7.66 17.27
N LEU A 191 31.13 7.03 18.42
CA LEU A 191 29.92 6.24 18.69
C LEU A 191 28.66 7.12 18.73
N PHE A 192 28.75 8.32 19.29
CA PHE A 192 27.65 9.29 19.27
C PHE A 192 27.32 9.72 17.84
N LEU A 193 28.35 10.07 17.04
CA LEU A 193 28.17 10.43 15.63
C LEU A 193 27.61 9.25 14.81
N ALA A 194 28.10 8.03 15.02
CA ALA A 194 27.60 6.83 14.36
C ALA A 194 26.14 6.52 14.75
N ALA A 195 25.77 6.68 16.01
CA ALA A 195 24.39 6.52 16.48
C ALA A 195 23.46 7.60 15.92
N PHE A 196 23.93 8.85 15.82
CA PHE A 196 23.16 9.95 15.23
C PHE A 196 22.95 9.75 13.72
N ILE A 197 23.99 9.31 13.00
CA ILE A 197 23.90 8.97 11.57
C ILE A 197 22.99 7.75 11.36
N GLY A 198 23.01 6.77 12.27
CA GLY A 198 22.14 5.58 12.24
C GLY A 198 20.67 5.85 12.58
N ALA A 199 20.38 6.95 13.30
CA ALA A 199 19.02 7.32 13.71
C ALA A 199 18.10 7.63 12.53
N ILE A 200 18.63 8.31 11.51
CA ILE A 200 17.84 8.79 10.38
C ILE A 200 17.36 7.62 9.50
N PRO A 201 18.21 6.66 9.07
CA PRO A 201 17.75 5.46 8.35
C PRO A 201 16.85 4.55 9.20
N ALA A 202 17.06 4.47 10.51
CA ALA A 202 16.28 3.63 11.42
C ALA A 202 14.78 4.02 11.44
N ALA A 203 14.46 5.31 11.36
CA ALA A 203 13.08 5.78 11.28
C ALA A 203 12.37 5.47 9.95
N PHE A 204 13.12 4.99 8.94
CA PHE A 204 12.63 4.68 7.60
C PHE A 204 13.09 3.29 7.12
N THR A 205 13.33 2.36 8.03
CA THR A 205 13.89 1.03 7.69
C THR A 205 13.10 0.31 6.60
N THR A 206 11.78 0.41 6.61
CA THR A 206 10.94 -0.20 5.57
C THR A 206 11.09 0.47 4.21
N SER A 207 11.42 1.77 4.13
CA SER A 207 11.57 2.47 2.83
C SER A 207 12.84 2.09 2.08
N LEU A 208 13.82 1.49 2.76
CA LEU A 208 15.01 0.94 2.12
C LEU A 208 14.69 -0.29 1.26
N PHE A 209 13.53 -0.91 1.47
CA PHE A 209 13.09 -2.07 0.73
C PHE A 209 12.31 -1.70 -0.54
N PRO A 210 12.46 -2.49 -1.60
CA PRO A 210 11.75 -2.25 -2.85
C PRO A 210 10.24 -2.27 -2.64
N ARG A 211 9.50 -1.53 -3.49
CA ARG A 211 8.04 -1.37 -3.36
C ARG A 211 7.31 -2.72 -3.42
N THR A 212 7.82 -3.68 -4.21
CA THR A 212 7.36 -5.08 -4.25
C THR A 212 7.33 -5.74 -2.87
N ALA A 213 8.43 -5.68 -2.14
CA ALA A 213 8.54 -6.24 -0.80
C ALA A 213 7.60 -5.54 0.19
N ARG A 214 7.56 -4.20 0.15
CA ARG A 214 6.68 -3.41 1.03
C ARG A 214 5.20 -3.72 0.85
N VAL A 215 4.77 -3.92 -0.41
CA VAL A 215 3.40 -4.32 -0.71
C VAL A 215 3.10 -5.73 -0.19
N GLY A 216 4.05 -6.66 -0.37
CA GLY A 216 3.91 -8.00 0.20
C GLY A 216 3.83 -8.00 1.73
N TRP A 217 4.56 -7.11 2.40
CA TRP A 217 4.47 -6.93 3.85
C TRP A 217 3.15 -6.28 4.27
N LEU A 218 2.68 -5.26 3.54
CA LEU A 218 1.38 -4.64 3.75
C LEU A 218 0.25 -5.68 3.63
N ALA A 219 0.28 -6.53 2.61
CA ALA A 219 -0.73 -7.56 2.41
C ALA A 219 -0.81 -8.55 3.58
N ARG A 220 0.31 -8.78 4.28
CA ARG A 220 0.35 -9.64 5.48
C ARG A 220 -0.31 -9.02 6.71
N GLU A 221 -0.55 -7.71 6.72
CA GLU A 221 -1.31 -7.04 7.79
C GLU A 221 -2.80 -7.42 7.76
N PHE A 222 -3.32 -7.84 6.59
CA PHE A 222 -4.70 -8.29 6.43
C PHE A 222 -4.82 -9.81 6.67
N ASP A 223 -4.62 -10.21 7.92
CA ASP A 223 -4.45 -11.61 8.33
C ASP A 223 -5.75 -12.34 8.74
N GLY A 224 -6.90 -11.69 8.63
CA GLY A 224 -8.20 -12.21 9.06
C GLY A 224 -8.69 -11.66 10.41
N SER A 225 -7.88 -10.84 11.11
CA SER A 225 -8.26 -10.07 12.29
C SER A 225 -9.48 -9.18 12.05
N GLN A 226 -10.31 -8.95 13.07
CA GLN A 226 -11.51 -8.10 12.96
C GLN A 226 -11.18 -6.64 12.63
N HIS A 227 -10.10 -6.12 13.23
CA HIS A 227 -9.64 -4.75 13.05
C HIS A 227 -8.15 -4.76 12.72
N VAL A 228 -7.75 -3.97 11.73
CA VAL A 228 -6.36 -3.81 11.32
C VAL A 228 -6.05 -2.32 11.27
N GLU A 229 -4.98 -1.91 11.95
CA GLU A 229 -4.48 -0.54 11.88
C GLU A 229 -2.98 -0.50 11.64
N PHE A 230 -2.55 0.45 10.82
CA PHE A 230 -1.15 0.73 10.56
C PHE A 230 -0.96 2.17 10.06
N ALA A 231 0.23 2.71 10.28
CA ALA A 231 0.63 4.02 9.78
C ALA A 231 0.99 3.94 8.29
N LEU A 232 0.40 4.81 7.47
CA LEU A 232 0.60 4.80 6.01
C LEU A 232 2.07 5.08 5.63
N ARG A 233 2.76 5.92 6.42
CA ARG A 233 4.17 6.30 6.20
C ARG A 233 5.10 5.10 6.33
N SER A 234 4.74 4.10 7.12
CA SER A 234 5.52 2.86 7.31
C SER A 234 5.66 2.06 6.02
N TYR A 235 4.73 2.17 5.08
CA TYR A 235 4.80 1.44 3.81
C TYR A 235 5.11 2.36 2.63
N GLN A 236 4.87 3.67 2.75
CA GLN A 236 4.93 4.67 1.67
C GLN A 236 4.21 4.21 0.38
N ILE A 237 3.12 3.46 0.55
CA ILE A 237 2.22 3.07 -0.53
C ILE A 237 1.08 4.08 -0.56
N SER A 238 0.56 4.38 -1.74
CA SER A 238 -0.57 5.29 -1.87
C SER A 238 -1.80 4.72 -1.15
N PRO A 239 -2.60 5.57 -0.50
CA PRO A 239 -3.78 5.13 0.24
C PRO A 239 -4.80 4.42 -0.65
N GLU A 240 -4.88 4.79 -1.93
CA GLU A 240 -5.74 4.14 -2.93
C GLU A 240 -5.33 2.69 -3.19
N LEU A 241 -4.02 2.41 -3.30
CA LEU A 241 -3.54 1.02 -3.42
C LEU A 241 -3.78 0.24 -2.14
N VAL A 242 -3.58 0.86 -0.98
CA VAL A 242 -3.84 0.21 0.31
C VAL A 242 -5.31 -0.22 0.40
N THR A 243 -6.26 0.63 0.01
CA THR A 243 -7.69 0.28 0.10
C THR A 243 -8.11 -0.73 -0.94
N GLN A 244 -7.52 -0.74 -2.14
CA GLN A 244 -7.76 -1.80 -3.12
C GLN A 244 -7.24 -3.16 -2.62
N ILE A 245 -6.03 -3.20 -2.05
CA ILE A 245 -5.45 -4.42 -1.45
C ILE A 245 -6.31 -4.87 -0.25
N ALA A 246 -6.71 -3.94 0.63
CA ALA A 246 -7.59 -4.24 1.75
C ALA A 246 -8.92 -4.86 1.27
N GLY A 247 -9.53 -4.27 0.23
CA GLY A 247 -10.76 -4.76 -0.37
C GLY A 247 -10.63 -6.17 -0.94
N TYR A 248 -9.50 -6.48 -1.60
CA TYR A 248 -9.20 -7.84 -2.06
C TYR A 248 -9.14 -8.86 -0.91
N HIS A 249 -8.69 -8.43 0.27
CA HIS A 249 -8.70 -9.24 1.50
C HIS A 249 -10.01 -9.17 2.29
N GLY A 250 -11.05 -8.50 1.77
CA GLY A 250 -12.36 -8.40 2.42
C GLY A 250 -12.42 -7.37 3.57
N TYR A 251 -11.57 -6.35 3.55
CA TYR A 251 -11.55 -5.28 4.54
C TYR A 251 -12.12 -3.98 4.00
N VAL A 252 -12.71 -3.18 4.89
CA VAL A 252 -13.27 -1.86 4.61
C VAL A 252 -12.60 -0.81 5.50
N LEU A 253 -12.18 0.31 4.90
CA LEU A 253 -11.66 1.45 5.65
C LEU A 253 -12.82 2.09 6.43
N TYR A 254 -12.72 2.17 7.76
CA TYR A 254 -13.78 2.79 8.58
C TYR A 254 -13.32 4.09 9.27
N ALA A 255 -12.02 4.26 9.48
CA ALA A 255 -11.49 5.48 10.08
C ALA A 255 -10.05 5.76 9.65
N GLN A 256 -9.67 7.03 9.79
CA GLN A 256 -8.29 7.50 9.67
C GLN A 256 -7.96 8.33 10.90
N THR A 257 -6.73 8.26 11.40
CA THR A 257 -6.24 9.11 12.49
C THR A 257 -4.96 9.83 12.05
N ALA A 258 -4.96 11.16 12.02
CA ALA A 258 -3.74 11.92 11.75
C ALA A 258 -2.80 11.81 12.96
N THR A 259 -1.53 11.47 12.71
CA THR A 259 -0.48 11.52 13.75
C THR A 259 0.67 12.41 13.29
N GLN A 260 1.24 13.18 14.22
CA GLN A 260 2.33 14.12 13.93
C GLN A 260 3.66 13.41 13.62
N ALA A 261 3.90 12.22 14.19
CA ALA A 261 5.16 11.49 14.02
C ALA A 261 5.12 10.47 12.86
N GLY A 262 4.00 9.78 12.66
CA GLY A 262 3.90 8.60 11.76
C GLY A 262 3.10 8.82 10.48
N GLY A 263 2.58 10.02 10.24
CA GLY A 263 1.60 10.27 9.17
C GLY A 263 0.21 9.71 9.50
N PRO A 264 -0.70 9.64 8.52
CA PRO A 264 -2.05 9.14 8.79
C PRO A 264 -2.03 7.64 9.09
N ILE A 265 -2.67 7.24 10.19
CA ILE A 265 -3.02 5.86 10.52
C ILE A 265 -4.33 5.54 9.83
N LEU A 266 -4.36 4.45 9.07
CA LEU A 266 -5.58 3.93 8.47
C LEU A 266 -6.11 2.77 9.32
N LYS A 267 -7.42 2.75 9.56
CA LYS A 267 -8.11 1.73 10.35
C LYS A 267 -9.14 0.99 9.48
N PHE A 268 -8.98 -0.31 9.41
CA PHE A 268 -9.79 -1.22 8.60
C PHE A 268 -10.55 -2.19 9.49
N SER A 269 -11.78 -2.51 9.09
CA SER A 269 -12.59 -3.55 9.69
C SER A 269 -12.90 -4.62 8.66
N LYS A 270 -12.99 -5.87 9.13
CA LYS A 270 -13.34 -7.01 8.28
C LYS A 270 -14.80 -6.91 7.85
N ARG A 271 -15.07 -7.14 6.57
CA ARG A 271 -16.44 -7.29 6.05
C ARG A 271 -17.00 -8.62 6.56
N VAL A 272 -18.08 -8.55 7.31
CA VAL A 272 -18.84 -9.71 7.83
C VAL A 272 -19.75 -10.24 6.73
#